data_AF-A0A4Q4M5K2-F1
#
_entry.id   AF-A0A4Q4M5K2-F1
#
_cell.length_a   1.000
_cell.length_b   1.000
_cell.length_c   1.000
_cell.angle_alpha   90.00
_cell.angle_beta   90.00
_cell.angle_gamma   90.00
#
_symmetry.space_group_name_H-M   'P 1'
#
loop_
_entity.id
_entity.type
_entity.pdbx_description
1 polymer ?
#
loop_
_entity_poly.entity_id
_entity_poly.type
_entity_poly.pdbx_seq_one_letter_code
_entity_poly.pdbx_strand_id
1 'polypeptide(L)'
;MWKQITGQNIYKITVIFVLYFAGGDILGYDLSDPNKQLELDTVIFNSFVWMQIFNIFNNRRLDNKLNVLEGILRNWFFIGIVVMIIGLQVLIVFVGGRAFQIKPGGIDGTQWAISIITGFVCIPWAVLIRYFPDEWFAVIARIVGKPVVVVYRWCCKGCRKIKGMFTRNKKTEDIDAEAGPAPAIVVVGDDSSVAENRK
;
A
#
# COMPACT_ATOMS: atom_id res chain seq x y z
N MET A 1 16.59 3.41 6.77
CA MET A 1 15.13 3.23 6.95
C MET A 1 14.48 2.42 5.83
N TRP A 2 14.64 2.80 4.55
CA TRP A 2 14.07 2.05 3.42
C TRP A 2 14.42 0.56 3.46
N LYS A 3 15.69 0.20 3.73
CA LYS A 3 16.12 -1.22 3.79
C LYS A 3 15.29 -2.08 4.73
N GLN A 4 14.88 -1.52 5.87
CA GLN A 4 14.06 -2.22 6.86
C GLN A 4 12.66 -2.47 6.33
N ILE A 5 12.03 -1.44 5.74
CA ILE A 5 10.69 -1.54 5.17
C ILE A 5 10.68 -2.58 4.05
N THR A 6 11.63 -2.50 3.12
CA THR A 6 11.72 -3.44 2.00
C THR A 6 12.05 -4.85 2.46
N GLY A 7 13.06 -5.04 3.32
CA GLY A 7 13.44 -6.37 3.80
C GLY A 7 12.35 -7.04 4.62
N GLN A 8 11.62 -6.29 5.44
CA GLN A 8 10.49 -6.81 6.23
C GLN A 8 9.31 -7.19 5.34
N ASN A 9 9.00 -6.38 4.32
CA ASN A 9 7.92 -6.71 3.39
C ASN A 9 8.28 -7.89 2.50
N ILE A 10 9.54 -8.02 2.07
CA ILE A 10 10.01 -9.21 1.35
C ILE A 10 9.77 -10.46 2.19
N TYR A 11 10.17 -10.46 3.46
CA TYR A 11 9.93 -11.59 4.36
C TYR A 11 8.46 -11.98 4.44
N LYS A 12 7.56 -11.02 4.69
CA LYS A 12 6.13 -11.28 4.82
C LYS A 12 5.54 -11.85 3.53
N ILE A 13 5.93 -11.29 2.39
CA ILE A 13 5.48 -11.78 1.09
C ILE A 13 6.01 -13.20 0.87
N THR A 14 7.30 -13.44 1.07
CA THR A 14 7.89 -14.78 0.92
C THR A 14 7.21 -15.82 1.80
N VAL A 15 7.01 -15.52 3.09
CA VAL A 15 6.34 -16.42 4.03
C VAL A 15 4.90 -16.70 3.61
N ILE A 16 4.13 -15.67 3.25
CA ILE A 16 2.75 -15.87 2.79
C ILE A 16 2.71 -16.68 1.51
N PHE A 17 3.59 -16.40 0.55
CA PHE A 17 3.67 -17.18 -0.68
C PHE A 17 4.00 -18.65 -0.40
N VAL A 18 4.95 -18.91 0.49
CA VAL A 18 5.29 -20.29 0.90
C VAL A 18 4.10 -20.96 1.57
N LEU A 19 3.43 -20.30 2.51
CA LEU A 19 2.23 -20.86 3.16
C LEU A 19 1.05 -21.01 2.18
N TYR A 20 0.92 -20.15 1.19
CA TYR A 20 -0.16 -20.22 0.21
C TYR A 20 0.02 -21.40 -0.75
N PHE A 21 1.24 -21.60 -1.27
CA PHE A 21 1.51 -22.66 -2.25
C PHE A 21 1.90 -23.99 -1.61
N ALA A 22 2.72 -23.99 -0.56
CA ALA A 22 3.21 -25.19 0.10
C ALA A 22 2.49 -25.50 1.43
N GLY A 23 1.53 -24.66 1.85
CA GLY A 23 0.79 -24.86 3.09
C GLY A 23 -0.10 -26.10 3.10
N GLY A 24 -0.64 -26.50 1.94
CA GLY A 24 -1.38 -27.75 1.81
C GLY A 24 -0.50 -28.96 2.09
N ASP A 25 0.67 -29.02 1.46
CA ASP A 25 1.62 -30.13 1.63
C ASP A 25 2.24 -30.17 3.03
N ILE A 26 2.56 -29.01 3.62
CA ILE A 26 3.22 -28.94 4.93
C ILE A 26 2.28 -29.29 6.09
N LEU A 27 0.97 -29.05 5.92
CA LEU A 27 -0.07 -29.38 6.90
C LEU A 27 -0.78 -30.70 6.58
N GLY A 28 -0.45 -31.33 5.45
CA GLY A 28 -1.08 -32.58 5.00
C GLY A 28 -2.56 -32.43 4.65
N TYR A 29 -2.95 -31.27 4.10
CA TYR A 29 -4.33 -30.99 3.73
C TYR A 29 -4.63 -31.35 2.29
N ASP A 30 -5.75 -32.03 2.09
CA ASP A 30 -6.36 -32.16 0.77
C ASP A 30 -7.02 -30.82 0.41
N LEU A 31 -6.36 -30.05 -0.46
CA LEU A 31 -6.84 -28.75 -0.93
C LEU A 31 -8.06 -28.87 -1.86
N SER A 32 -8.50 -30.08 -2.19
CA SER A 32 -9.74 -30.33 -2.92
C SER A 32 -10.98 -30.04 -2.05
N ASP A 33 -10.82 -30.07 -0.72
CA ASP A 33 -11.89 -29.81 0.24
C ASP A 33 -12.01 -28.31 0.58
N PRO A 34 -13.18 -27.67 0.37
CA PRO A 34 -13.39 -26.26 0.69
C PRO A 34 -13.14 -25.90 2.16
N ASN A 35 -13.41 -26.85 3.07
CA ASN A 35 -13.19 -26.64 4.51
C ASN A 35 -11.69 -26.59 4.87
N LYS A 36 -10.85 -27.35 4.15
CA LYS A 36 -9.40 -27.39 4.35
C LYS A 36 -8.72 -26.19 3.73
N GLN A 37 -9.23 -25.71 2.60
CA GLN A 37 -8.80 -24.44 2.03
C GLN A 37 -9.09 -23.27 3.01
N LEU A 38 -10.28 -23.23 3.62
CA LEU A 38 -10.64 -22.23 4.63
C LEU A 38 -9.74 -22.29 5.88
N GLU A 39 -9.39 -23.51 6.33
CA GLU A 39 -8.40 -23.71 7.41
C GLU A 39 -7.06 -23.08 7.05
N LEU A 40 -6.54 -23.37 5.86
CA LEU A 40 -5.25 -22.84 5.41
C LEU A 40 -5.28 -21.31 5.28
N ASP A 41 -6.32 -20.74 4.68
CA ASP A 41 -6.49 -19.29 4.55
C ASP A 41 -6.53 -18.60 5.93
N THR A 42 -7.18 -19.24 6.91
CA THR A 42 -7.18 -18.76 8.30
C THR A 42 -5.78 -18.77 8.91
N VAL A 43 -4.98 -19.82 8.67
CA VAL A 43 -3.60 -19.91 9.15
C VAL A 43 -2.71 -18.86 8.50
N ILE A 44 -2.88 -18.63 7.19
CA ILE A 44 -2.15 -17.58 6.46
C ILE A 44 -2.48 -16.21 7.03
N PHE A 45 -3.77 -15.91 7.21
CA PHE A 45 -4.23 -14.66 7.82
C PHE A 45 -3.68 -14.49 9.24
N ASN A 46 -3.79 -15.52 10.08
CA ASN A 46 -3.30 -15.44 11.46
C ASN A 46 -1.77 -15.22 11.50
N SER A 47 -1.02 -15.94 10.67
CA SER A 47 0.44 -15.77 10.53
C SER A 47 0.80 -14.36 10.08
N PHE A 48 0.03 -13.79 9.13
CA PHE A 48 0.23 -12.42 8.68
C PHE A 48 0.09 -11.40 9.80
N VAL A 49 -0.97 -11.50 10.61
CA VAL A 49 -1.18 -10.55 11.71
C VAL A 49 -0.13 -10.73 12.81
N TRP A 50 0.27 -11.96 13.12
CA TRP A 50 1.39 -12.22 14.03
C TRP A 50 2.68 -11.56 13.54
N MET A 51 3.00 -11.68 12.24
CA MET A 51 4.13 -10.96 11.65
C MET A 51 4.00 -9.43 11.78
N GLN A 52 2.79 -8.85 11.71
CA GLN A 52 2.60 -7.41 11.94
C GLN A 52 2.82 -7.02 13.41
N ILE A 53 2.33 -7.82 14.35
CA ILE A 53 2.54 -7.61 15.79
C ILE A 53 4.05 -7.58 16.10
N PHE A 54 4.79 -8.60 15.66
CA PHE A 54 6.24 -8.65 15.86
C PHE A 54 6.99 -7.52 15.13
N ASN A 55 6.50 -7.09 13.98
CA ASN A 55 7.07 -5.96 13.25
C ASN A 55 6.85 -4.62 13.98
N ILE A 56 5.75 -4.42 14.71
CA ILE A 56 5.55 -3.22 15.55
C ILE A 56 6.64 -3.14 16.61
N PHE A 57 6.95 -4.26 17.27
CA PHE A 57 8.03 -4.32 18.25
C PHE A 57 9.39 -3.99 17.62
N ASN A 58 9.68 -4.53 16.43
CA ASN A 58 10.92 -4.23 15.70
C ASN A 58 11.04 -2.74 15.29
N ASN A 59 9.95 -2.13 14.82
CA ASN A 59 9.95 -0.74 14.34
C ASN A 59 9.90 0.31 15.45
N ARG A 60 9.74 -0.09 16.72
CA ARG A 60 9.82 0.84 17.86
C ARG A 60 11.14 1.60 17.90
N ARG A 61 12.22 0.99 17.42
CA ARG A 61 13.52 1.66 17.21
C ARG A 61 14.05 1.32 15.83
N LEU A 62 14.07 2.31 14.95
CA LEU A 62 14.65 2.22 13.60
C LEU A 62 16.19 2.39 13.57
N ASP A 63 16.81 2.68 14.72
CA ASP A 63 18.27 2.78 14.83
C ASP A 63 18.95 1.42 14.65
N ASN A 64 20.18 1.41 14.14
CA ASN A 64 21.01 0.21 14.00
C ASN A 64 21.46 -0.41 15.34
N LYS A 65 21.00 0.12 16.48
CA LYS A 65 21.27 -0.44 17.82
C LYS A 65 20.41 -1.68 18.05
N LEU A 66 21.01 -2.74 18.57
CA LEU A 66 20.36 -4.05 18.76
C LEU A 66 19.41 -4.10 19.98
N ASN A 67 19.45 -3.09 20.87
CA ASN A 67 18.60 -3.01 22.06
C ASN A 67 17.18 -2.54 21.72
N VAL A 68 16.41 -3.37 21.01
CA VAL A 68 15.00 -3.10 20.65
C VAL A 68 14.07 -3.22 21.86
N LEU A 69 14.44 -4.07 22.82
CA LEU A 69 13.65 -4.38 24.04
C LEU A 69 13.93 -3.40 25.20
N GLU A 70 14.99 -2.61 25.12
CA GLU A 70 15.37 -1.71 26.21
C GLU A 70 14.37 -0.56 26.38
N GLY A 71 13.76 -0.46 27.56
CA GLY A 71 12.76 0.55 27.87
C GLY A 71 11.39 0.31 27.21
N ILE A 72 11.05 -0.94 26.84
CA ILE A 72 9.71 -1.28 26.33
C ILE A 72 8.63 -1.06 27.41
N LEU A 73 8.96 -1.44 28.66
CA LEU A 73 8.06 -1.32 29.81
C LEU A 73 7.89 0.12 30.33
N ARG A 74 8.71 1.06 29.84
CA ARG A 74 8.61 2.47 30.26
C ARG A 74 7.49 3.21 29.55
N ASN A 75 7.06 2.75 28.38
CA ASN A 75 6.00 3.39 27.60
C ASN A 75 4.68 2.60 27.70
N TRP A 76 3.84 2.96 28.67
CA TRP A 76 2.55 2.34 28.91
C TRP A 76 1.57 2.47 27.73
N PHE A 77 1.65 3.58 26.97
CA PHE A 77 0.80 3.78 25.79
C PHE A 77 1.13 2.77 24.68
N PHE A 78 2.42 2.50 24.46
CA PHE A 78 2.87 1.48 23.52
C PHE A 78 2.35 0.08 23.90
N ILE A 79 2.45 -0.27 25.19
CA ILE A 79 1.91 -1.54 25.70
C ILE A 79 0.40 -1.61 25.50
N GLY A 80 -0.34 -0.54 25.83
CA GLY A 80 -1.79 -0.49 25.66
C GLY A 80 -2.23 -0.77 24.22
N ILE A 81 -1.58 -0.14 23.23
CA ILE A 81 -1.87 -0.39 21.81
C ILE A 81 -1.54 -1.82 21.40
N VAL A 82 -0.37 -2.34 21.80
CA VAL A 82 0.04 -3.70 21.48
C VAL A 82 -0.94 -4.72 22.06
N VAL A 83 -1.34 -4.56 23.33
CA VAL A 83 -2.31 -5.43 24.00
C VAL A 83 -3.67 -5.35 23.31
N MET A 84 -4.11 -4.15 22.92
CA MET A 84 -5.34 -3.96 22.15
C MET A 84 -5.29 -4.71 20.81
N ILE A 85 -4.19 -4.59 20.06
CA ILE A 85 -4.03 -5.27 18.76
C ILE A 85 -4.03 -6.79 18.94
N ILE A 86 -3.33 -7.32 19.95
CA ILE A 86 -3.33 -8.76 20.25
C ILE A 86 -4.74 -9.22 20.63
N GLY A 87 -5.45 -8.47 21.49
CA GLY A 87 -6.82 -8.80 21.89
C GLY A 87 -7.79 -8.80 20.72
N LEU A 88 -7.72 -7.77 19.86
CA LEU A 88 -8.53 -7.71 18.64
C LEU A 88 -8.18 -8.86 17.68
N GLN A 89 -6.91 -9.20 17.54
CA GLN A 89 -6.49 -10.31 16.70
C GLN A 89 -7.06 -11.65 17.18
N VAL A 90 -6.97 -11.92 18.48
CA VAL A 90 -7.57 -13.13 19.08
C VAL A 90 -9.08 -13.13 18.84
N LEU A 91 -9.76 -12.01 19.05
CA LEU A 91 -11.19 -11.87 18.78
C LEU A 91 -11.53 -12.17 17.32
N ILE A 92 -10.77 -11.66 16.36
CA ILE A 92 -11.00 -11.92 14.93
C ILE A 92 -10.81 -13.40 14.61
N VAL A 93 -9.81 -14.08 15.18
CA VAL A 93 -9.59 -15.51 14.92
C VAL A 93 -10.72 -16.39 15.47
N PHE A 94 -11.31 -16.03 16.61
CA PHE A 94 -12.39 -16.81 17.22
C PHE A 94 -13.80 -16.41 16.75
N VAL A 95 -14.03 -15.13 16.44
CA VAL A 95 -15.36 -14.54 16.16
C VAL A 95 -15.51 -14.07 14.71
N GLY A 96 -14.41 -13.91 13.96
CA GLY A 96 -14.42 -13.32 12.62
C GLY A 96 -15.21 -14.12 11.58
N GLY A 97 -15.27 -15.45 11.72
CA GLY A 97 -16.13 -16.34 10.95
C GLY A 97 -16.24 -15.97 9.45
N ARG A 98 -17.48 -15.87 8.94
CA ARG A 98 -17.76 -15.56 7.53
C ARG A 98 -17.30 -14.18 7.06
N ALA A 99 -17.19 -13.18 7.95
CA ALA A 99 -16.82 -11.82 7.57
C ALA A 99 -15.35 -11.72 7.14
N PHE A 100 -14.49 -12.55 7.74
CA PHE A 100 -13.06 -12.59 7.45
C PHE A 100 -12.62 -13.87 6.72
N GLN A 101 -13.57 -14.71 6.27
CA GLN A 101 -13.30 -16.04 5.71
C GLN A 101 -12.41 -16.88 6.64
N ILE A 102 -12.80 -16.91 7.92
CA ILE A 102 -12.12 -17.64 8.98
C ILE A 102 -12.95 -18.87 9.34
N LYS A 103 -12.27 -20.01 9.56
CA LYS A 103 -12.92 -21.25 10.00
C LYS A 103 -13.76 -20.99 11.26
N PRO A 104 -15.08 -21.32 11.25
CA PRO A 104 -15.91 -21.22 12.43
C PRO A 104 -15.37 -22.11 13.57
N GLY A 105 -15.17 -21.54 14.75
CA GLY A 105 -14.58 -22.24 15.91
C GLY A 105 -13.07 -22.06 16.07
N GLY A 106 -12.41 -21.30 15.20
CA GLY A 106 -10.98 -21.00 15.28
C GLY A 106 -10.09 -22.07 14.68
N ILE A 107 -8.79 -21.94 14.91
CA ILE A 107 -7.76 -22.87 14.40
C ILE A 107 -7.22 -23.76 15.51
N ASP A 108 -6.70 -24.93 15.13
CA ASP A 108 -6.09 -25.87 16.06
C ASP A 108 -4.89 -25.26 16.80
N GLY A 109 -4.58 -25.77 17.99
CA GLY A 109 -3.44 -25.34 18.79
C GLY A 109 -2.10 -25.45 18.05
N THR A 110 -1.95 -26.47 17.20
CA THR A 110 -0.76 -26.67 16.36
C THR A 110 -0.64 -25.56 15.30
N GLN A 111 -1.75 -25.21 14.65
CA GLN A 111 -1.79 -24.14 13.66
C GLN A 111 -1.52 -22.77 14.29
N TRP A 112 -2.04 -22.56 15.48
CA TRP A 112 -1.73 -21.40 16.33
C TRP A 112 -0.22 -21.31 16.60
N ALA A 113 0.41 -22.40 17.03
CA ALA A 113 1.85 -22.43 17.28
C ALA A 113 2.65 -22.13 16.00
N ILE A 114 2.30 -22.72 14.85
CA ILE A 114 2.96 -22.47 13.56
C ILE A 114 2.89 -20.99 13.20
N SER A 115 1.72 -20.36 13.35
CA SER A 115 1.54 -18.93 13.03
C SER A 115 2.35 -18.00 13.93
N ILE A 116 2.41 -18.29 15.24
CA ILE A 116 3.22 -17.53 16.20
C ILE A 116 4.71 -17.72 15.92
N ILE A 117 5.18 -18.96 15.68
CA ILE A 117 6.59 -19.26 15.39
C ILE A 117 7.03 -18.53 14.13
N THR A 118 6.21 -18.58 13.08
CA THR A 118 6.49 -17.88 11.82
C THR A 118 6.54 -16.36 12.03
N GLY A 119 5.65 -15.82 12.87
CA GLY A 119 5.73 -14.44 13.33
C GLY A 119 7.01 -14.14 14.11
N PHE A 120 7.43 -15.02 15.00
CA PHE A 120 8.59 -14.84 15.86
C PHE A 120 9.90 -14.79 15.06
N VAL A 121 10.02 -15.62 14.01
CA VAL A 121 11.17 -15.62 13.06
C VAL A 121 11.35 -14.27 12.34
N CYS A 122 10.30 -13.43 12.29
CA CYS A 122 10.39 -12.05 11.81
C CYS A 122 11.41 -11.20 12.61
N ILE A 123 11.59 -11.49 13.90
CA ILE A 123 12.51 -10.77 14.80
C ILE A 123 13.98 -11.03 14.41
N PRO A 124 14.49 -12.27 14.37
CA PRO A 124 15.86 -12.51 13.92
C PRO A 124 16.06 -12.08 12.47
N TRP A 125 15.05 -12.21 11.60
CA TRP A 125 15.13 -11.65 10.24
C TRP A 125 15.36 -10.13 10.25
N ALA A 126 14.67 -9.40 11.12
CA ALA A 126 14.90 -7.97 11.30
C ALA A 126 16.35 -7.65 11.68
N VAL A 127 16.92 -8.46 12.58
CA VAL A 127 18.30 -8.32 13.03
C VAL A 127 19.25 -8.57 11.87
N LEU A 128 19.00 -9.58 11.03
CA LEU A 128 19.79 -9.85 9.82
C LEU A 128 19.77 -8.64 8.85
N ILE A 129 18.61 -8.01 8.63
CA ILE A 129 18.52 -6.80 7.79
C ILE A 129 19.30 -5.63 8.40
N ARG A 130 19.39 -5.51 9.74
CA ARG A 130 20.20 -4.47 10.40
C ARG A 130 21.68 -4.66 10.09
N TYR A 131 22.17 -5.90 10.10
CA TYR A 131 23.55 -6.23 9.76
C TYR A 131 23.89 -6.09 8.28
N PHE A 132 22.90 -6.16 7.39
CA PHE A 132 23.12 -6.01 5.97
C PHE A 132 23.61 -4.58 5.61
N PRO A 133 24.76 -4.43 4.91
CA PRO A 133 25.36 -3.14 4.63
C PRO A 133 24.53 -2.30 3.64
N ASP A 134 24.41 -1.00 3.93
CA ASP A 134 23.58 -0.06 3.16
C ASP A 134 24.09 0.14 1.73
N GLU A 135 25.39 0.00 1.49
CA GLU A 135 26.01 0.16 0.17
C GLU A 135 25.47 -0.87 -0.84
N TRP A 136 25.34 -2.12 -0.41
CA TRP A 136 24.83 -3.21 -1.23
C TRP A 136 23.36 -2.99 -1.56
N PHE A 137 22.57 -2.55 -0.57
CA PHE A 137 21.18 -2.19 -0.78
C PHE A 137 21.04 -1.04 -1.78
N ALA A 138 21.90 -0.02 -1.69
CA ALA A 138 21.89 1.12 -2.59
C ALA A 138 22.23 0.74 -4.04
N VAL A 139 23.16 -0.21 -4.26
CA VAL A 139 23.48 -0.73 -5.59
C VAL A 139 22.27 -1.44 -6.20
N ILE A 140 21.64 -2.35 -5.45
CA ILE A 140 20.44 -3.08 -5.91
C ILE A 140 19.30 -2.11 -6.20
N ALA A 141 19.03 -1.16 -5.30
CA ALA A 141 17.97 -0.18 -5.46
C ALA A 141 18.18 0.73 -6.67
N ARG A 142 19.44 1.09 -7.01
CA ARG A 142 19.74 1.86 -8.23
C ARG A 142 19.50 1.07 -9.51
N ILE A 143 19.79 -0.23 -9.51
CA ILE A 143 19.57 -1.10 -10.67
C ILE A 143 18.06 -1.28 -10.90
N VAL A 144 17.33 -1.66 -9.85
CA VAL A 144 15.87 -1.91 -9.92
C VAL A 144 15.07 -0.62 -10.09
N GLY A 145 15.53 0.48 -9.48
CA GLY A 145 14.83 1.77 -9.51
C GLY A 145 14.91 2.50 -10.86
N LYS A 146 15.96 2.30 -11.66
CA LYS A 146 16.11 2.96 -12.97
C LYS A 146 14.92 2.74 -13.91
N PRO A 147 14.48 1.50 -14.22
CA PRO A 147 13.31 1.30 -15.08
C PRO A 147 12.03 1.88 -14.47
N VAL A 148 11.84 1.74 -13.16
CA VAL A 148 10.67 2.28 -12.45
C VAL A 148 10.61 3.81 -12.54
N VAL A 149 11.73 4.50 -12.35
CA VAL A 149 11.81 5.97 -12.45
C VAL A 149 11.62 6.43 -13.90
N VAL A 150 12.10 5.68 -14.88
CA VAL A 150 11.85 5.97 -16.30
C VAL A 150 10.35 5.87 -16.60
N VAL A 151 9.69 4.79 -16.21
CA VAL A 151 8.24 4.60 -16.38
C VAL A 151 7.46 5.67 -15.63
N TYR A 152 7.81 5.96 -14.37
CA TYR A 152 7.18 7.01 -13.58
C TYR A 152 7.30 8.39 -14.25
N ARG A 153 8.48 8.76 -14.73
CA ARG A 153 8.70 10.02 -15.47
C ARG A 153 7.90 10.06 -16.77
N TRP A 154 7.74 8.92 -17.44
CA TRP A 154 6.90 8.78 -18.63
C TRP A 154 5.42 9.00 -18.29
N CYS A 155 4.90 8.32 -17.26
CA CYS A 155 3.53 8.50 -16.76
C CYS A 155 3.26 9.94 -16.32
N CYS A 156 4.19 10.58 -15.58
CA CYS A 156 4.02 11.97 -15.16
C CYS A 156 4.03 12.97 -16.33
N LYS A 157 4.82 12.72 -17.39
CA LYS A 157 4.76 13.52 -18.62
C LYS A 157 3.41 13.32 -19.34
N GLY A 158 2.89 12.09 -19.36
CA GLY A 158 1.55 11.77 -19.87
C GLY A 158 0.46 12.53 -19.10
N CYS A 159 0.44 12.43 -17.77
CA CYS A 159 -0.54 13.13 -16.92
C CYS A 159 -0.44 14.66 -17.04
N ARG A 160 0.77 15.23 -17.21
CA ARG A 160 0.93 16.67 -17.46
C ARG A 160 0.36 17.11 -18.81
N LYS A 161 0.54 16.32 -19.88
CA LYS A 161 -0.06 16.61 -21.19
C LYS A 161 -1.59 16.52 -21.14
N ILE A 162 -2.13 15.52 -20.44
CA ILE A 162 -3.59 15.35 -20.28
C ILE A 162 -4.18 16.51 -19.48
N LYS A 163 -3.56 16.90 -18.36
CA LYS A 163 -3.99 18.07 -17.57
C LYS A 163 -3.94 19.35 -18.40
N GLY A 164 -2.89 19.53 -19.20
CA GLY A 164 -2.76 20.67 -20.11
C GLY A 164 -3.83 20.73 -21.19
N MET A 165 -4.23 19.58 -21.76
CA MET A 165 -5.35 19.52 -22.71
C MET A 165 -6.69 19.83 -22.05
N PHE A 166 -6.94 19.31 -20.84
CA PHE A 166 -8.20 19.55 -20.12
C PHE A 166 -8.36 21.02 -19.70
N THR A 167 -7.27 21.67 -19.28
CA THR A 167 -7.28 23.12 -18.98
C THR A 167 -7.41 23.97 -20.24
N ARG A 168 -6.86 23.52 -21.39
CA ARG A 168 -7.07 24.22 -22.68
C ARG A 168 -8.50 24.11 -23.17
N ASN A 169 -9.12 22.94 -23.04
CA ASN A 169 -10.50 22.73 -23.47
C ASN A 169 -11.48 23.59 -22.67
N LYS A 170 -11.31 23.64 -21.34
CA LYS A 170 -12.11 24.50 -20.47
C LYS A 170 -11.99 25.99 -20.84
N LYS A 171 -10.78 26.46 -21.15
CA LYS A 171 -10.56 27.85 -21.57
C LYS A 171 -11.17 28.16 -22.95
N THR A 172 -11.22 27.19 -23.85
CA THR A 172 -11.88 27.35 -25.16
C THR A 172 -13.41 27.37 -25.00
N GLU A 173 -13.98 26.48 -24.17
CA GLU A 173 -15.41 26.49 -23.84
C GLU A 173 -15.86 27.80 -23.18
N ASP A 174 -15.03 28.39 -22.28
CA ASP A 174 -15.34 29.67 -21.65
C ASP A 174 -15.31 30.85 -22.65
N ILE A 175 -14.46 30.80 -23.69
CA ILE A 175 -14.36 31.84 -24.74
C ILE A 175 -15.53 31.75 -25.71
N ASP A 176 -15.93 30.53 -26.08
CA ASP A 176 -17.04 30.30 -27.02
C ASP A 176 -18.41 30.59 -26.38
N ALA A 177 -18.52 30.51 -25.04
CA ALA A 177 -19.71 30.91 -24.29
C ALA A 177 -19.88 32.44 -24.18
N GLU A 178 -18.78 33.19 -24.21
CA GLU A 178 -18.79 34.67 -24.17
C GLU A 178 -19.02 35.27 -25.59
N ALA A 179 -18.68 34.53 -26.64
CA ALA A 179 -18.98 34.85 -28.04
C ALA A 179 -20.39 34.39 -28.46
N GLY A 180 -21.43 34.95 -27.84
CA GLY A 180 -22.82 34.78 -28.33
C GLY A 180 -22.99 35.21 -29.79
N PRO A 181 -24.02 34.73 -30.51
CA PRO A 181 -24.10 34.83 -31.97
C PRO A 181 -24.08 36.29 -32.43
N ALA A 182 -23.09 36.61 -33.27
CA ALA A 182 -22.89 37.94 -33.81
C ALA A 182 -24.19 38.44 -34.49
N PRO A 183 -24.65 39.68 -34.21
CA PRO A 183 -25.85 40.20 -34.86
C PRO A 183 -25.60 40.30 -36.37
N ALA A 184 -26.56 39.82 -37.16
CA ALA A 184 -26.55 39.97 -38.61
C ALA A 184 -26.49 41.46 -38.96
N ILE A 185 -25.38 41.90 -39.55
CA ILE A 185 -25.24 43.23 -40.12
C ILE A 185 -26.18 43.31 -41.33
N VAL A 186 -27.35 43.91 -41.10
CA VAL A 186 -28.23 44.41 -42.15
C VAL A 186 -27.60 45.72 -42.63
N VAL A 187 -26.98 45.69 -43.80
CA VAL A 187 -26.51 46.91 -44.47
C VAL A 187 -27.76 47.64 -44.99
N VAL A 188 -28.29 48.56 -44.18
CA VAL A 188 -29.23 49.58 -44.65
C VAL A 188 -28.37 50.68 -45.26
N GLY A 189 -28.34 50.76 -46.59
CA GLY A 189 -27.77 51.90 -47.29
C GLY A 189 -28.68 53.10 -47.08
N ASP A 190 -28.14 54.18 -46.53
CA ASP A 190 -28.79 55.49 -46.55
C ASP A 190 -27.78 56.51 -47.08
N ASP A 191 -28.01 56.91 -48.33
CA ASP A 191 -27.37 58.03 -48.99
C ASP A 191 -27.93 59.32 -48.36
N SER A 192 -27.14 60.00 -47.52
CA SER A 192 -27.35 61.44 -47.32
C SER A 192 -26.19 62.16 -46.62
N SER A 193 -25.79 63.28 -47.25
CA SER A 193 -25.09 64.44 -46.68
C SER A 193 -23.58 64.33 -46.41
N VAL A 194 -22.80 64.26 -47.50
CA VAL A 194 -21.52 64.99 -47.58
C VAL A 194 -21.87 66.46 -47.87
N ALA A 195 -21.50 67.37 -46.97
CA ALA A 195 -20.84 68.64 -47.27
C ALA A 195 -21.09 69.70 -46.19
N GLU A 196 -20.32 69.71 -45.11
CA GLU A 196 -19.90 70.97 -44.50
C GLU A 196 -18.76 70.75 -43.50
N ASN A 197 -17.51 70.96 -43.94
CA ASN A 197 -16.69 71.91 -43.20
C ASN A 197 -15.50 72.39 -44.04
N ARG A 198 -15.43 73.71 -44.12
CA ARG A 198 -14.45 74.52 -44.80
C ARG A 198 -13.74 75.30 -43.70
N LYS A 199 -12.40 75.36 -43.81
CA LYS A 199 -11.43 76.15 -43.02
C LYS A 199 -10.81 75.47 -41.82
#